data_AF-A0A2B7YF77-F1
#
_entry.id   AF-A0A2B7YF77-F1
#
_cell.length_a   1.000
_cell.length_b   1.000
_cell.length_c   1.000
_cell.angle_alpha   90.00
_cell.angle_beta   90.00
_cell.angle_gamma   90.00
#
_symmetry.space_group_name_H-M   'P 1'
#
loop_
_entity.id
_entity.type
_entity.pdbx_description
1 polymer ?
#
loop_
_entity_poly.entity_id
_entity_poly.type
_entity_poly.pdbx_seq_one_letter_code
_entity_poly.pdbx_strand_id
1 'polypeptide(L)'
;MEKKKTVKRVLITSIGGGKTEDKDGVKILKKYEDTIYGIKKENGEFHMEKTSYMPLIIENTYNIDKTIIIGTTGSMWDNLYDVYWKKFKQDKIKDEKFKQSLIDVQVTSNRETPIDKINIDRFNEEFIGKVKGIVIKYGVSSKEISRNFDLIVKLQEEFNDTDEYEVFLDITHSFRSMAFWMFLIMNYLTDVSNKNIKIAGITYGMFEAKKDNITPIVILKPFLEILNWIKGASELKQYGNSYYILEKSDNNSLAKSIKDELRNFSNTMNMNYINSLLESIKNLKKLDTENELDKINGPAKHIIPNILKEFIKDFDLKEDDDNKRSYLLQATLAKWHCKQKRYAMSAINISEAIVTFVLLTLNIDSKKLKGKFDPDNDGQKWLKEIYKRYKDRTDLSKEEIQIYKYGELFVEVTRIRKEVAHSLGKQPDIIGDINKLEDYSNNIVDMLKNEDIIKRFENKLHILENLQIKNSNKNSVTRTVGEKKENSILLLSTKELSAEELKELKRDWQIDNMIFLSEDELKLWKKASSEADFQVFKNIIDQYLINGNYILIHGNLKSMTKIKGYANTKGIISLCFLDPYSENKTFFEKY
;
A
#
# COMPACT_ATOMS: atom_id res chain seq x y z
N MET A 1 35.82 4.10 1.40
CA MET A 1 34.81 5.13 1.72
C MET A 1 35.25 5.88 2.98
N GLU A 2 35.52 7.18 2.87
CA GLU A 2 35.85 8.02 4.03
C GLU A 2 34.64 8.18 4.96
N LYS A 3 34.89 8.20 6.27
CA LYS A 3 33.84 8.30 7.29
C LYS A 3 33.39 9.75 7.43
N LYS A 4 32.10 10.03 7.24
CA LYS A 4 31.54 11.35 7.60
C LYS A 4 31.59 11.55 9.11
N LYS A 5 31.90 12.76 9.57
CA LYS A 5 32.12 13.09 10.98
C LYS A 5 30.93 12.77 11.91
N THR A 6 29.71 12.74 11.36
CA THR A 6 28.45 12.49 12.08
C THR A 6 27.98 11.04 12.05
N VAL A 7 28.63 10.17 11.25
CA VAL A 7 28.20 8.77 11.05
C VAL A 7 28.94 7.85 12.00
N LYS A 8 28.21 6.98 12.70
CA LYS A 8 28.78 5.95 13.58
C LYS A 8 28.98 4.65 12.83
N ARG A 9 30.12 4.01 13.01
CA ARG A 9 30.45 2.72 12.40
C ARG A 9 30.39 1.60 13.42
N VAL A 10 29.62 0.57 13.13
CA VAL A 10 29.45 -0.59 14.00
C VAL A 10 29.88 -1.84 13.25
N LEU A 11 30.74 -2.66 13.86
CA LEU A 11 31.06 -3.99 13.36
C LEU A 11 30.23 -5.02 14.12
N ILE A 12 29.51 -5.88 13.41
CA ILE A 12 28.89 -7.08 14.00
C ILE A 12 29.68 -8.27 13.48
N THR A 13 30.27 -9.01 14.41
CA THR A 13 31.10 -10.18 14.12
C THR A 13 30.69 -11.34 15.01
N SER A 14 31.26 -12.50 14.74
CA SER A 14 31.07 -13.68 15.55
C SER A 14 32.39 -14.31 15.94
N ILE A 15 32.36 -15.10 17.02
CA ILE A 15 33.53 -15.80 17.50
C ILE A 15 33.29 -17.29 17.64
N GLY A 16 34.23 -18.07 17.12
CA GLY A 16 34.25 -19.52 17.26
C GLY A 16 34.69 -19.97 18.66
N GLY A 17 34.38 -21.22 18.98
CA GLY A 17 35.09 -21.93 20.02
C GLY A 17 36.41 -22.46 19.48
N GLY A 18 37.32 -22.82 20.38
CA GLY A 18 38.42 -23.69 20.00
C GLY A 18 38.80 -24.56 21.16
N LYS A 19 37.88 -25.44 21.55
CA LYS A 19 38.25 -26.57 22.38
C LYS A 19 39.04 -27.55 21.53
N THR A 20 40.11 -28.07 22.09
CA THR A 20 40.84 -29.22 21.56
C THR A 20 41.11 -30.17 22.73
N GLU A 21 41.41 -31.43 22.43
CA GLU A 21 41.82 -32.40 23.44
C GLU A 21 43.34 -32.52 23.35
N ASP A 22 44.02 -32.46 24.49
CA ASP A 22 45.44 -32.76 24.53
C ASP A 22 45.69 -34.27 24.38
N LYS A 23 46.97 -34.68 24.40
CA LYS A 23 47.36 -36.08 24.20
C LYS A 23 46.79 -37.01 25.29
N ASP A 24 46.38 -36.46 26.43
CA ASP A 24 45.86 -37.18 27.58
C ASP A 24 44.31 -37.11 27.67
N GLY A 25 43.66 -36.53 26.64
CA GLY A 25 42.20 -36.39 26.57
C GLY A 25 41.63 -35.25 27.40
N VAL A 26 42.47 -34.37 27.96
CA VAL A 26 42.02 -33.19 28.71
C VAL A 26 41.63 -32.09 27.73
N LYS A 27 40.44 -31.52 27.95
CA LYS A 27 39.94 -30.40 27.14
C LYS A 27 40.73 -29.14 27.46
N ILE A 28 41.39 -28.58 26.46
CA ILE A 28 42.14 -27.32 26.53
C ILE A 28 41.67 -26.35 25.44
N LEU A 29 41.99 -25.07 25.60
CA LEU A 29 41.74 -24.06 24.56
C LEU A 29 42.87 -24.10 23.52
N LYS A 30 42.49 -24.31 22.26
CA LYS A 30 43.30 -24.08 21.06
C LYS A 30 43.69 -22.60 21.05
N LYS A 31 44.96 -22.31 20.79
CA LYS A 31 45.41 -20.94 20.49
C LYS A 31 45.05 -20.62 19.04
N TYR A 32 44.39 -19.49 18.78
CA TYR A 32 44.30 -18.98 17.41
C TYR A 32 45.71 -18.71 16.91
N GLU A 33 46.04 -19.25 15.75
CA GLU A 33 47.33 -19.00 15.10
C GLU A 33 47.32 -17.59 14.53
N ASP A 34 48.36 -16.82 14.88
CA ASP A 34 48.57 -15.51 14.27
C ASP A 34 48.64 -15.65 12.74
N THR A 35 47.72 -14.99 12.06
CA THR A 35 47.62 -15.04 10.60
C THR A 35 47.79 -13.63 10.05
N ILE A 36 48.56 -13.52 8.97
CA ILE A 36 48.65 -12.27 8.21
C ILE A 36 47.42 -12.20 7.33
N TYR A 37 46.51 -11.28 7.63
CA TYR A 37 45.34 -11.04 6.81
C TYR A 37 45.54 -9.77 6.00
N GLY A 38 44.98 -9.74 4.79
CA GLY A 38 45.02 -8.58 3.90
C GLY A 38 43.65 -8.20 3.39
N ILE A 39 43.28 -6.92 3.50
CA ILE A 39 42.04 -6.37 2.95
C ILE A 39 42.35 -5.31 1.90
N LYS A 40 41.70 -5.43 0.74
CA LYS A 40 41.75 -4.41 -0.32
C LYS A 40 40.47 -3.59 -0.30
N LYS A 41 40.59 -2.29 -0.06
CA LYS A 41 39.47 -1.35 -0.11
C LYS A 41 39.04 -1.09 -1.56
N GLU A 42 37.82 -0.57 -1.71
CA GLU A 42 37.26 -0.19 -3.02
C GLU A 42 38.11 0.85 -3.78
N ASN A 43 38.82 1.73 -3.05
CA ASN A 43 39.74 2.72 -3.63
C ASN A 43 41.10 2.13 -4.06
N GLY A 44 41.29 0.81 -3.94
CA GLY A 44 42.52 0.11 -4.30
C GLY A 44 43.55 0.01 -3.18
N GLU A 45 43.36 0.71 -2.07
CA GLU A 45 44.26 0.69 -0.91
C GLU A 45 44.28 -0.71 -0.27
N PHE A 46 45.48 -1.22 0.03
CA PHE A 46 45.67 -2.54 0.62
C PHE A 46 46.24 -2.44 2.02
N HIS A 47 45.55 -3.03 2.99
CA HIS A 47 45.94 -3.02 4.39
C HIS A 47 46.18 -4.45 4.87
N MET A 48 47.26 -4.65 5.63
CA MET A 48 47.64 -5.95 6.18
C MET A 48 47.96 -5.84 7.66
N GLU A 49 47.55 -6.84 8.43
CA GLU A 49 47.90 -6.94 9.85
C GLU A 49 48.10 -8.42 10.20
N LYS A 50 49.03 -8.69 11.11
CA LYS A 50 49.20 -10.00 11.72
C LYS A 50 48.41 -10.05 13.01
N THR A 51 47.38 -10.90 13.07
CA THR A 51 46.49 -11.01 14.24
C THR A 51 45.92 -12.41 14.36
N SER A 52 45.60 -12.81 15.59
CA SER A 52 44.82 -14.00 15.91
C SER A 52 43.30 -13.75 15.84
N TYR A 53 42.88 -12.49 15.68
CA TYR A 53 41.49 -12.04 15.61
C TYR A 53 41.28 -11.14 14.40
N MET A 54 40.82 -11.74 13.29
CA MET A 54 40.60 -11.04 12.01
C MET A 54 39.75 -9.76 12.11
N PRO A 55 38.65 -9.71 12.90
CA PRO A 55 37.83 -8.51 12.99
C PRO A 55 38.58 -7.24 13.41
N LEU A 56 39.70 -7.37 14.13
CA LEU A 56 40.57 -6.23 14.48
C LEU A 56 41.03 -5.43 13.25
N ILE A 57 41.27 -6.12 12.14
CA ILE A 57 41.68 -5.50 10.88
C ILE A 57 40.57 -4.68 10.29
N ILE A 58 39.34 -5.18 10.34
CA ILE A 58 38.15 -4.45 9.87
C ILE A 58 37.96 -3.21 10.74
N GLU A 59 38.12 -3.35 12.06
CA GLU A 59 38.04 -2.23 12.99
C GLU A 59 39.01 -1.11 12.66
N ASN A 60 40.27 -1.46 12.42
CA ASN A 60 41.35 -0.52 12.11
C ASN A 60 41.20 0.06 10.70
N THR A 61 40.84 -0.77 9.71
CA THR A 61 40.71 -0.38 8.30
C THR A 61 39.56 0.61 8.09
N TYR A 62 38.46 0.44 8.81
CA TYR A 62 37.23 1.24 8.64
C TYR A 62 36.94 2.19 9.80
N ASN A 63 37.82 2.34 10.79
CA ASN A 63 37.63 3.23 11.95
C ASN A 63 36.27 2.98 12.64
N ILE A 64 36.04 1.71 13.00
CA ILE A 64 34.84 1.24 13.69
C ILE A 64 34.77 1.88 15.10
N ASP A 65 33.61 2.42 15.46
CA ASP A 65 33.40 3.04 16.78
C ASP A 65 33.06 2.02 17.85
N LYS A 66 32.32 0.97 17.45
CA LYS A 66 31.78 -0.05 18.34
C LYS A 66 31.75 -1.41 17.66
N THR A 67 32.15 -2.44 18.38
CA THR A 67 32.08 -3.83 17.91
C THR A 67 31.08 -4.62 18.75
N ILE A 68 30.18 -5.32 18.07
CA ILE A 68 29.24 -6.26 18.65
C ILE A 68 29.68 -7.66 18.27
N ILE A 69 29.82 -8.54 19.25
CA ILE A 69 30.39 -9.87 19.08
C ILE A 69 29.38 -10.91 19.53
N ILE A 70 29.06 -11.83 18.63
CA ILE A 70 28.14 -12.93 18.88
C ILE A 70 28.93 -14.22 19.09
N GLY A 71 28.74 -14.86 20.24
CA GLY A 71 29.41 -16.13 20.56
C GLY A 71 28.52 -17.05 21.38
N THR A 72 29.04 -18.23 21.69
CA THR A 72 28.43 -19.19 22.64
C THR A 72 29.21 -19.17 23.94
N THR A 73 28.74 -19.88 24.96
CA THR A 73 29.50 -20.03 26.22
C THR A 73 30.86 -20.68 26.02
N GLY A 74 31.03 -21.49 24.97
CA GLY A 74 32.30 -22.13 24.59
C GLY A 74 33.16 -21.33 23.61
N SER A 75 32.75 -20.11 23.22
CA SER A 75 33.55 -19.26 22.32
C SER A 75 34.78 -18.67 23.03
N MET A 76 35.80 -18.25 22.28
CA MET A 76 37.07 -17.73 22.83
C MET A 76 37.00 -16.31 23.45
N TRP A 77 36.15 -16.10 24.45
CA TRP A 77 35.98 -14.84 25.17
C TRP A 77 37.22 -14.37 25.94
N ASP A 78 38.03 -15.29 26.46
CA ASP A 78 39.32 -15.00 27.09
C ASP A 78 40.30 -14.33 26.12
N ASN A 79 40.39 -14.83 24.88
CA ASN A 79 41.24 -14.26 23.85
C ASN A 79 40.76 -12.85 23.44
N LEU A 80 39.44 -12.65 23.35
CA LEU A 80 38.88 -11.32 23.12
C LEU A 80 39.18 -10.35 24.26
N TYR A 81 39.11 -10.83 25.50
CA TYR A 81 39.44 -10.01 26.66
C TYR A 81 40.88 -9.51 26.57
N ASP A 82 41.85 -10.37 26.23
CA ASP A 82 43.25 -9.98 26.01
C ASP A 82 43.41 -8.97 24.85
N VAL A 83 42.77 -9.25 23.70
CA VAL A 83 42.85 -8.40 22.51
C VAL A 83 42.34 -6.99 22.79
N TYR A 84 41.15 -6.86 23.39
CA TYR A 84 40.57 -5.55 23.68
C TYR A 84 41.19 -4.88 24.90
N TRP A 85 41.72 -5.63 25.86
CA TRP A 85 42.53 -5.05 26.94
C TRP A 85 43.76 -4.35 26.36
N LYS A 86 44.49 -5.04 25.48
CA LYS A 86 45.64 -4.46 24.77
C LYS A 86 45.23 -3.27 23.89
N LYS A 87 44.03 -3.28 23.31
CA LYS A 87 43.57 -2.19 22.44
C LYS A 87 43.17 -0.93 23.22
N PHE A 88 42.49 -1.06 24.36
CA PHE A 88 41.83 0.07 25.03
C PHE A 88 42.33 0.40 26.44
N LYS A 89 43.10 -0.50 27.08
CA LYS A 89 43.45 -0.40 28.51
C LYS A 89 44.92 -0.71 28.80
N GLN A 90 45.84 -0.30 27.92
CA GLN A 90 47.28 -0.60 28.05
C GLN A 90 47.88 -0.15 29.39
N ASP A 91 47.38 0.96 29.96
CA ASP A 91 47.90 1.55 31.20
C ASP A 91 47.24 0.99 32.48
N LYS A 92 46.35 -0.01 32.36
CA LYS A 92 45.63 -0.60 33.50
C LYS A 92 46.07 -2.02 33.78
N ILE A 93 45.94 -2.43 35.04
CA ILE A 93 46.19 -3.81 35.49
C ILE A 93 45.00 -4.68 35.07
N LYS A 94 45.30 -5.71 34.28
CA LYS A 94 44.32 -6.69 33.80
C LYS A 94 43.90 -7.64 34.92
N ASP A 95 42.61 -7.93 35.02
CA ASP A 95 42.12 -8.92 35.99
C ASP A 95 42.30 -10.35 35.44
N GLU A 96 43.43 -10.96 35.80
CA GLU A 96 43.73 -12.35 35.44
C GLU A 96 42.76 -13.36 36.08
N LYS A 97 42.13 -13.05 37.23
CA LYS A 97 41.12 -13.93 37.83
C LYS A 97 39.84 -13.93 37.01
N PHE A 98 39.44 -12.76 36.50
CA PHE A 98 38.30 -12.68 35.59
C PHE A 98 38.58 -13.44 34.30
N LYS A 99 39.75 -13.25 33.70
CA LYS A 99 40.16 -14.02 32.52
C LYS A 99 40.10 -15.53 32.78
N GLN A 100 40.64 -16.00 33.91
CA GLN A 100 40.59 -17.41 34.27
C GLN A 100 39.14 -17.91 34.41
N SER A 101 38.24 -17.10 34.98
CA SER A 101 36.81 -17.46 35.07
C SER A 101 36.14 -17.62 33.71
N LEU A 102 36.58 -16.88 32.68
CA LEU A 102 36.13 -17.10 31.30
C LEU A 102 36.64 -18.47 30.82
N ILE A 103 37.94 -18.73 30.96
CA ILE A 103 38.59 -19.97 30.51
C ILE A 103 37.90 -21.21 31.11
N ASP A 104 37.61 -21.19 32.40
CA ASP A 104 36.99 -22.32 33.11
C ASP A 104 35.61 -22.68 32.52
N VAL A 105 34.78 -21.66 32.23
CA VAL A 105 33.48 -21.85 31.58
C VAL A 105 33.65 -22.29 30.13
N GLN A 106 34.60 -21.68 29.42
CA GLN A 106 34.85 -21.98 28.02
C GLN A 106 35.31 -23.43 27.84
N VAL A 107 36.17 -23.96 28.71
CA VAL A 107 36.68 -25.35 28.66
C VAL A 107 35.59 -26.37 29.00
N THR A 108 34.72 -26.06 29.96
CA THR A 108 33.66 -26.98 30.42
C THR A 108 32.35 -26.91 29.61
N SER A 109 32.14 -25.83 28.85
CA SER A 109 30.91 -25.62 28.07
C SER A 109 30.59 -26.73 27.06
N ASN A 110 29.31 -26.99 26.83
CA ASN A 110 28.83 -27.85 25.76
C ASN A 110 27.50 -27.28 25.24
N ARG A 111 26.82 -27.99 24.33
CA ARG A 111 25.58 -27.53 23.73
C ARG A 111 24.46 -27.23 24.75
N GLU A 112 24.43 -27.94 25.87
CA GLU A 112 23.41 -27.80 26.91
C GLU A 112 23.72 -26.67 27.89
N THR A 113 24.98 -26.19 27.95
CA THR A 113 25.42 -25.18 28.92
C THR A 113 24.58 -23.91 28.85
N PRO A 114 23.92 -23.48 29.96
CA PRO A 114 23.14 -22.25 30.00
C PRO A 114 23.96 -21.00 29.67
N ILE A 115 23.36 -20.04 28.96
CA ILE A 115 24.07 -18.84 28.46
C ILE A 115 24.60 -17.94 29.58
N ASP A 116 23.95 -17.96 30.74
CA ASP A 116 24.27 -17.20 31.95
C ASP A 116 25.49 -17.76 32.71
N LYS A 117 25.98 -18.95 32.34
CA LYS A 117 27.18 -19.53 32.96
C LYS A 117 28.44 -18.72 32.69
N ILE A 118 28.48 -17.98 31.58
CA ILE A 118 29.58 -17.07 31.29
C ILE A 118 29.16 -15.64 31.68
N ASN A 119 30.00 -14.95 32.45
CA ASN A 119 29.73 -13.60 32.89
C ASN A 119 30.05 -12.57 31.79
N ILE A 120 29.21 -12.55 30.76
CA ILE A 120 29.35 -11.63 29.63
C ILE A 120 29.02 -10.19 30.02
N ASP A 121 28.19 -9.98 31.03
CA ASP A 121 27.86 -8.63 31.50
C ASP A 121 29.08 -7.93 32.08
N ARG A 122 29.89 -8.63 32.87
CA ARG A 122 31.18 -8.11 33.32
C ARG A 122 32.13 -7.81 32.15
N PHE A 123 32.18 -8.67 31.12
CA PHE A 123 32.96 -8.38 29.91
C PHE A 123 32.46 -7.10 29.21
N ASN A 124 31.14 -6.90 29.15
CA ASN A 124 30.51 -5.73 28.55
C ASN A 124 30.79 -4.44 29.35
N GLU A 125 30.78 -4.52 30.68
CA GLU A 125 31.13 -3.40 31.57
C GLU A 125 32.59 -2.97 31.38
N GLU A 126 33.50 -3.94 31.22
CA GLU A 126 34.92 -3.65 30.98
C GLU A 126 35.14 -2.82 29.72
N PHE A 127 34.34 -3.00 28.68
CA PHE A 127 34.50 -2.32 27.38
C PHE A 127 33.29 -1.46 27.00
N ILE A 128 32.63 -0.86 28.00
CA ILE A 128 31.40 -0.09 27.80
C ILE A 128 31.52 0.94 26.67
N GLY A 129 30.52 0.96 25.79
CA GLY A 129 30.46 1.86 24.64
C GLY A 129 31.41 1.50 23.48
N LYS A 130 32.34 0.56 23.65
CA LYS A 130 33.31 0.14 22.63
C LYS A 130 33.08 -1.30 22.14
N VAL A 131 32.81 -2.23 23.05
CA VAL A 131 32.58 -3.64 22.70
C VAL A 131 31.36 -4.16 23.45
N LYS A 132 30.52 -4.93 22.76
CA LYS A 132 29.36 -5.61 23.33
C LYS A 132 29.37 -7.09 22.93
N GLY A 133 29.55 -7.97 23.88
CA GLY A 133 29.39 -9.41 23.72
C GLY A 133 27.93 -9.85 23.95
N ILE A 134 27.46 -10.74 23.10
CA ILE A 134 26.16 -11.41 23.19
C ILE A 134 26.37 -12.91 23.11
N VAL A 135 25.77 -13.62 24.05
CA VAL A 135 25.89 -15.08 24.17
C VAL A 135 24.61 -15.74 23.70
N ILE A 136 24.73 -16.54 22.66
CA ILE A 136 23.64 -17.34 22.09
C ILE A 136 23.84 -18.84 22.35
N LYS A 137 22.79 -19.63 22.14
CA LYS A 137 22.86 -21.09 22.09
C LYS A 137 23.32 -21.59 20.73
N TYR A 138 23.62 -22.88 20.62
CA TYR A 138 24.06 -23.52 19.38
C TYR A 138 22.95 -23.54 18.31
N GLY A 139 21.68 -23.52 18.70
CA GLY A 139 20.55 -23.51 17.77
C GLY A 139 20.16 -24.90 17.29
N VAL A 140 20.30 -25.92 18.15
CA VAL A 140 20.04 -27.34 17.78
C VAL A 140 18.55 -27.71 17.80
N SER A 141 17.69 -26.80 18.28
CA SER A 141 16.24 -26.97 18.30
C SER A 141 15.53 -25.66 17.93
N SER A 142 14.29 -25.76 17.47
CA SER A 142 13.46 -24.58 17.15
C SER A 142 13.30 -23.61 18.33
N LYS A 143 13.30 -24.14 19.57
CA LYS A 143 13.24 -23.32 20.80
C LYS A 143 14.52 -22.51 21.00
N GLU A 144 15.68 -23.12 20.78
CA GLU A 144 16.96 -22.40 20.83
C GLU A 144 17.09 -21.38 19.70
N ILE A 145 16.68 -21.74 18.49
CA ILE A 145 16.67 -20.82 17.34
C ILE A 145 15.80 -19.59 17.65
N SER A 146 14.59 -19.79 18.17
CA SER A 146 13.70 -18.68 18.54
C SER A 146 14.33 -17.79 19.63
N ARG A 147 14.89 -18.40 20.69
CA ARG A 147 15.59 -17.64 21.74
C ARG A 147 16.81 -16.87 21.22
N ASN A 148 17.57 -17.46 20.30
CA ASN A 148 18.70 -16.79 19.66
C ASN A 148 18.24 -15.59 18.82
N PHE A 149 17.12 -15.74 18.11
CA PHE A 149 16.52 -14.65 17.36
C PHE A 149 16.09 -13.51 18.29
N ASP A 150 15.48 -13.79 19.45
CA ASP A 150 15.11 -12.76 20.44
C ASP A 150 16.32 -11.95 20.91
N LEU A 151 17.45 -12.62 21.17
CA LEU A 151 18.70 -11.97 21.56
C LEU A 151 19.28 -11.12 20.43
N ILE A 152 19.15 -11.60 19.20
CA ILE A 152 19.58 -10.89 17.98
C ILE A 152 18.72 -9.67 17.72
N VAL A 153 17.40 -9.74 17.90
CA VAL A 153 16.51 -8.59 17.69
C VAL A 153 16.82 -7.45 18.69
N LYS A 154 17.23 -7.79 19.91
CA LYS A 154 17.68 -6.80 20.91
C LYS A 154 18.93 -6.01 20.48
N LEU A 155 19.66 -6.46 19.46
CA LEU A 155 20.77 -5.68 18.86
C LEU A 155 20.35 -4.28 18.45
N GLN A 156 19.08 -4.10 18.05
CA GLN A 156 18.57 -2.78 17.66
C GLN A 156 18.68 -1.75 18.79
N GLU A 157 18.69 -2.18 20.06
CA GLU A 157 18.81 -1.31 21.23
C GLU A 157 20.20 -0.64 21.30
N GLU A 158 21.20 -1.21 20.62
CA GLU A 158 22.54 -0.64 20.51
C GLU A 158 22.62 0.53 19.52
N PHE A 159 21.52 0.79 18.79
CA PHE A 159 21.36 1.87 17.82
C PHE A 159 20.28 2.85 18.30
N ASN A 160 20.63 4.13 18.44
CA ASN A 160 19.64 5.16 18.77
C ASN A 160 18.90 5.66 17.51
N ASP A 161 17.86 6.46 17.72
CA ASP A 161 17.00 6.95 16.64
C ASP A 161 17.53 8.20 15.94
N THR A 162 18.57 8.84 16.48
CA THR A 162 19.07 10.15 16.00
C THR A 162 20.31 10.04 15.13
N ASP A 163 21.15 9.03 15.37
CA ASP A 163 22.41 8.87 14.68
C ASP A 163 22.24 8.08 13.39
N GLU A 164 23.08 8.40 12.40
CA GLU A 164 23.24 7.60 11.19
C GLU A 164 24.33 6.54 11.42
N TYR A 165 24.02 5.29 11.08
CA TYR A 165 24.91 4.15 11.31
C TYR A 165 25.33 3.45 10.03
N GLU A 166 26.62 3.20 9.91
CA GLU A 166 27.23 2.30 8.92
C GLU A 166 27.62 0.99 9.60
N VAL A 167 26.92 -0.09 9.25
CA VAL A 167 27.14 -1.41 9.83
C VAL A 167 27.98 -2.28 8.90
N PHE A 168 29.02 -2.89 9.48
CA PHE A 168 29.85 -3.90 8.84
C PHE A 168 29.53 -5.26 9.44
N LEU A 169 29.36 -6.27 8.60
CA LEU A 169 29.05 -7.64 9.03
C LEU A 169 30.22 -8.57 8.70
N ASP A 170 30.71 -9.28 9.70
CA ASP A 170 31.76 -10.28 9.52
C ASP A 170 31.21 -11.70 9.68
N ILE A 171 31.42 -12.51 8.63
CA ILE A 171 30.98 -13.91 8.56
C ILE A 171 32.13 -14.92 8.62
N THR A 172 33.31 -14.51 9.07
CA THR A 172 34.54 -15.32 8.99
C THR A 172 34.60 -16.48 9.97
N HIS A 173 34.17 -16.25 11.21
CA HIS A 173 34.32 -17.22 12.29
C HIS A 173 32.97 -17.78 12.75
N SER A 174 33.02 -18.69 13.72
CA SER A 174 31.86 -19.39 14.29
C SER A 174 31.25 -20.48 13.41
N PHE A 175 30.05 -20.94 13.74
CA PHE A 175 29.34 -22.00 13.02
C PHE A 175 29.01 -21.57 11.59
N ARG A 176 28.87 -22.53 10.68
CA ARG A 176 28.37 -22.26 9.32
C ARG A 176 26.97 -21.61 9.32
N SER A 177 26.16 -21.89 10.33
CA SER A 177 24.86 -21.24 10.54
C SER A 177 24.96 -19.75 10.88
N MET A 178 26.13 -19.25 11.30
CA MET A 178 26.33 -17.86 11.67
C MET A 178 26.20 -16.90 10.48
N ALA A 179 26.61 -17.32 9.28
CA ALA A 179 26.38 -16.51 8.07
C ALA A 179 24.89 -16.26 7.84
N PHE A 180 24.02 -17.25 8.13
CA PHE A 180 22.57 -17.08 8.08
C PHE A 180 22.06 -16.14 9.18
N TRP A 181 22.62 -16.21 10.39
CA TRP A 181 22.29 -15.26 11.46
C TRP A 181 22.67 -13.82 11.07
N MET A 182 23.86 -13.61 10.51
CA MET A 182 24.28 -12.28 10.01
C MET A 182 23.36 -11.79 8.88
N PHE A 183 22.91 -12.69 8.00
CA PHE A 183 21.92 -12.38 6.98
C PHE A 183 20.57 -11.96 7.60
N LEU A 184 20.09 -12.66 8.63
CA LEU A 184 18.85 -12.29 9.33
C LEU A 184 18.98 -10.94 10.05
N ILE A 185 20.10 -10.72 10.75
CA ILE A 185 20.43 -9.42 11.39
C ILE A 185 20.39 -8.30 10.35
N MET A 186 21.07 -8.51 9.23
CA MET A 186 21.14 -7.54 8.14
C MET A 186 19.74 -7.11 7.68
N ASN A 187 18.88 -8.09 7.33
CA ASN A 187 17.53 -7.80 6.82
C ASN A 187 16.64 -7.18 7.89
N TYR A 188 16.73 -7.65 9.15
CA TYR A 188 15.97 -7.05 10.24
C TYR A 188 16.36 -5.58 10.46
N LEU A 189 17.66 -5.29 10.54
CA LEU A 189 18.14 -3.93 10.76
C LEU A 189 17.79 -2.99 9.59
N THR A 190 17.86 -3.45 8.33
CA THR A 190 17.60 -2.58 7.18
C THR A 190 16.13 -2.46 6.79
N ASP A 191 15.33 -3.51 6.95
CA ASP A 191 13.98 -3.57 6.38
C ASP A 191 12.87 -3.48 7.43
N VAL A 192 13.19 -3.74 8.71
CA VAL A 192 12.19 -3.84 9.79
C VAL A 192 12.48 -2.85 10.91
N SER A 193 13.75 -2.63 11.26
CA SER A 193 14.10 -1.67 12.30
C SER A 193 13.86 -0.25 11.79
N ASN A 194 13.25 0.61 12.61
CA ASN A 194 13.05 2.02 12.29
C ASN A 194 14.33 2.86 12.47
N LYS A 195 15.50 2.22 12.51
CA LYS A 195 16.80 2.86 12.76
C LYS A 195 17.43 3.31 11.45
N ASN A 196 18.17 4.41 11.48
CA ASN A 196 18.90 4.91 10.32
C ASN A 196 20.20 4.11 10.10
N ILE A 197 20.06 2.89 9.60
CA ILE A 197 21.14 1.92 9.42
C ILE A 197 21.36 1.62 7.95
N LYS A 198 22.62 1.73 7.52
CA LYS A 198 23.10 1.28 6.22
C LYS A 198 24.13 0.18 6.41
N ILE A 199 23.98 -0.92 5.68
CA ILE A 199 25.01 -1.96 5.60
C ILE A 199 26.12 -1.44 4.68
N ALA A 200 27.27 -1.13 5.26
CA ALA A 200 28.41 -0.56 4.57
C ALA A 200 29.33 -1.63 3.98
N GLY A 201 29.34 -2.84 4.55
CA GLY A 201 30.13 -3.95 4.02
C GLY A 201 29.82 -5.28 4.70
N ILE A 202 29.99 -6.36 3.94
CA ILE A 202 30.00 -7.73 4.44
C ILE A 202 31.40 -8.27 4.18
N THR A 203 32.09 -8.81 5.17
CA THR A 203 33.48 -9.24 5.07
C THR A 203 33.64 -10.72 5.37
N TYR A 204 34.54 -11.37 4.63
CA TYR A 204 34.88 -12.78 4.83
C TYR A 204 36.40 -12.99 4.70
N GLY A 205 37.04 -13.43 5.78
CA GLY A 205 38.42 -13.86 5.81
C GLY A 205 38.56 -15.28 5.26
N MET A 206 39.03 -15.40 4.02
CA MET A 206 39.13 -16.68 3.32
C MET A 206 40.40 -17.43 3.72
N PHE A 207 40.41 -18.04 4.91
CA PHE A 207 41.59 -18.74 5.45
C PHE A 207 42.17 -19.78 4.48
N GLU A 208 41.30 -20.53 3.80
CA GLU A 208 41.67 -21.56 2.82
C GLU A 208 42.21 -21.01 1.49
N ALA A 209 41.97 -19.72 1.19
CA ALA A 209 42.47 -19.07 -0.03
C ALA A 209 43.78 -18.29 0.20
N LYS A 210 44.55 -18.68 1.23
CA LYS A 210 45.83 -18.07 1.57
C LYS A 210 46.81 -18.16 0.39
N LYS A 211 47.38 -17.02 0.00
CA LYS A 211 48.41 -16.91 -1.04
C LYS A 211 49.55 -16.04 -0.52
N ASP A 212 50.80 -16.44 -0.76
CA ASP A 212 51.99 -15.70 -0.31
C ASP A 212 51.98 -15.42 1.21
N ASN A 213 51.49 -16.40 1.98
CA ASN A 213 51.26 -16.34 3.43
C ASN A 213 50.24 -15.28 3.90
N ILE A 214 49.50 -14.66 2.98
CA ILE A 214 48.46 -13.69 3.26
C ILE A 214 47.08 -14.34 3.06
N THR A 215 46.25 -14.29 4.11
CA THR A 215 44.85 -14.67 4.03
C THR A 215 44.01 -13.47 3.56
N PRO A 216 43.35 -13.54 2.40
CA PRO A 216 42.58 -12.41 1.91
C PRO A 216 41.26 -12.23 2.68
N ILE A 217 40.92 -10.98 3.00
CA ILE A 217 39.60 -10.56 3.45
C ILE A 217 38.86 -10.01 2.24
N VAL A 218 37.78 -10.70 1.86
CA VAL A 218 36.93 -10.32 0.72
C VAL A 218 35.74 -9.51 1.20
N ILE A 219 35.43 -8.46 0.44
CA ILE A 219 34.24 -7.62 0.65
C ILE A 219 33.11 -8.18 -0.22
N LEU A 220 32.10 -8.75 0.40
CA LEU A 220 30.93 -9.39 -0.24
C LEU A 220 29.79 -8.40 -0.52
N LYS A 221 30.09 -7.12 -0.71
CA LYS A 221 29.10 -6.09 -1.09
C LYS A 221 28.24 -6.48 -2.31
N PRO A 222 28.75 -7.17 -3.35
CA PRO A 222 27.91 -7.64 -4.46
C PRO A 222 26.71 -8.51 -4.03
N PHE A 223 26.80 -9.23 -2.90
CA PHE A 223 25.67 -10.01 -2.38
C PHE A 223 24.52 -9.11 -1.91
N LEU A 224 24.84 -7.96 -1.31
CA LEU A 224 23.85 -6.97 -0.90
C LEU A 224 23.16 -6.35 -2.12
N GLU A 225 23.91 -6.08 -3.19
CA GLU A 225 23.36 -5.56 -4.45
C GLU A 225 22.39 -6.57 -5.07
N ILE A 226 22.78 -7.85 -5.18
CA ILE A 226 21.91 -8.93 -5.66
C ILE A 226 20.64 -9.02 -4.81
N LEU A 227 20.76 -8.98 -3.49
CA LEU A 227 19.61 -9.02 -2.58
C LEU A 227 18.65 -7.85 -2.80
N ASN A 228 19.18 -6.64 -2.99
CA ASN A 228 18.36 -5.47 -3.30
C ASN A 228 17.59 -5.63 -4.62
N TRP A 229 18.22 -6.21 -5.65
CA TRP A 229 17.53 -6.54 -6.89
C TRP A 229 16.41 -7.56 -6.68
N ILE A 230 16.64 -8.61 -5.87
CA ILE A 230 15.62 -9.61 -5.56
C ILE A 230 14.43 -8.98 -4.82
N LYS A 231 14.68 -8.13 -3.81
CA LYS A 231 13.62 -7.42 -3.06
C LYS A 231 12.79 -6.53 -3.98
N GLY A 232 13.45 -5.64 -4.72
CA GLY A 232 12.77 -4.73 -5.64
C GLY A 232 12.01 -5.46 -6.76
N ALA A 233 12.55 -6.57 -7.25
CA ALA A 233 11.88 -7.45 -8.20
C ALA A 233 10.61 -8.10 -7.62
N SER A 234 10.67 -8.54 -6.35
CA SER A 234 9.50 -9.07 -5.65
C SER A 234 8.40 -8.00 -5.50
N GLU A 235 8.77 -6.77 -5.14
CA GLU A 235 7.82 -5.65 -5.06
C GLU A 235 7.20 -5.33 -6.42
N LEU A 236 8.00 -5.32 -7.49
CA LEU A 236 7.51 -5.09 -8.84
C LEU A 236 6.53 -6.18 -9.24
N LYS A 237 6.88 -7.46 -9.01
CA LYS A 237 6.03 -8.59 -9.36
C LYS A 237 4.70 -8.63 -8.59
N GLN A 238 4.72 -8.35 -7.29
CA GLN A 238 3.53 -8.44 -6.43
C GLN A 238 2.68 -7.17 -6.48
N TYR A 239 3.31 -6.00 -6.50
CA TYR A 239 2.61 -4.72 -6.33
C TYR A 239 2.57 -3.89 -7.62
N GLY A 240 3.39 -4.21 -8.62
CA GLY A 240 3.59 -3.37 -9.79
C GLY A 240 4.49 -2.17 -9.48
N ASN A 241 5.29 -2.24 -8.42
CA ASN A 241 6.07 -1.11 -7.89
C ASN A 241 7.56 -1.31 -8.10
N SER A 242 8.20 -0.35 -8.76
CA SER A 242 9.64 -0.34 -9.00
C SER A 242 10.39 0.69 -8.16
N TYR A 243 9.75 1.34 -7.18
CA TYR A 243 10.38 2.42 -6.42
C TYR A 243 11.65 1.96 -5.70
N TYR A 244 11.63 0.78 -5.07
CA TYR A 244 12.81 0.18 -4.45
C TYR A 244 13.94 -0.08 -5.44
N ILE A 245 13.61 -0.60 -6.63
CA ILE A 245 14.57 -0.79 -7.73
C ILE A 245 15.21 0.55 -8.09
N LEU A 246 14.40 1.59 -8.29
CA LEU A 246 14.89 2.90 -8.73
C LEU A 246 15.79 3.53 -7.68
N GLU A 247 15.45 3.40 -6.39
CA GLU A 247 16.24 3.92 -5.27
C GLU A 247 17.58 3.20 -5.10
N LYS A 248 17.59 1.86 -5.21
CA LYS A 248 18.80 1.04 -5.03
C LYS A 248 19.61 0.82 -6.31
N SER A 249 19.11 1.27 -7.46
CA SER A 249 19.83 1.16 -8.74
C SER A 249 20.91 2.23 -8.88
N ASP A 250 22.14 1.80 -9.11
CA ASP A 250 23.21 2.72 -9.51
C ASP A 250 22.96 3.27 -10.92
N ASN A 251 23.60 4.40 -11.26
CA ASN A 251 23.41 5.04 -12.57
C ASN A 251 23.82 4.16 -13.77
N ASN A 252 24.66 3.16 -13.56
CA ASN A 252 25.19 2.31 -14.63
C ASN A 252 24.43 0.97 -14.79
N SER A 253 23.55 0.60 -13.85
CA SER A 253 22.89 -0.71 -13.88
C SER A 253 21.68 -0.76 -14.81
N LEU A 254 21.00 0.37 -14.98
CA LEU A 254 19.82 0.52 -15.84
C LEU A 254 19.96 1.76 -16.72
N ALA A 255 19.65 1.63 -18.00
CA ALA A 255 19.52 2.76 -18.90
C ALA A 255 18.44 3.74 -18.42
N LYS A 256 18.61 5.03 -18.72
CA LYS A 256 17.66 6.08 -18.32
C LYS A 256 16.24 5.79 -18.82
N SER A 257 16.10 5.33 -20.06
CA SER A 257 14.82 4.93 -20.65
C SER A 257 14.08 3.88 -19.81
N ILE A 258 14.80 2.87 -19.32
CA ILE A 258 14.24 1.81 -18.46
C ILE A 258 13.85 2.37 -17.09
N LYS A 259 14.69 3.23 -16.50
CA LYS A 259 14.38 3.87 -15.21
C LYS A 259 13.12 4.74 -15.29
N ASP A 260 13.01 5.54 -16.35
CA ASP A 260 11.87 6.41 -16.59
C ASP A 260 10.59 5.59 -16.81
N GLU A 261 10.67 4.52 -17.61
CA GLU A 261 9.52 3.66 -17.87
C GLU A 261 9.09 2.86 -16.64
N LEU A 262 10.02 2.32 -15.85
CA LEU A 262 9.72 1.68 -14.56
C LEU A 262 8.97 2.63 -13.61
N ARG A 263 9.39 3.90 -13.55
CA ARG A 263 8.74 4.94 -12.75
C ARG A 263 7.33 5.23 -13.26
N ASN A 264 7.17 5.38 -14.57
CA ASN A 264 5.88 5.64 -15.20
C ASN A 264 4.91 4.48 -15.00
N PHE A 265 5.34 3.25 -15.24
CA PHE A 265 4.56 2.04 -14.98
C PHE A 265 4.09 1.99 -13.53
N SER A 266 5.00 2.19 -12.57
CA SER A 266 4.65 2.17 -11.14
C SER A 266 3.66 3.26 -10.76
N ASN A 267 3.87 4.50 -11.22
CA ASN A 267 2.98 5.62 -10.94
C ASN A 267 1.57 5.37 -11.52
N THR A 268 1.50 4.87 -12.76
CA THR A 268 0.22 4.63 -13.45
C THR A 268 -0.54 3.44 -12.86
N MET A 269 0.16 2.37 -12.46
CA MET A 269 -0.42 1.24 -11.73
C MET A 269 -1.01 1.65 -10.38
N ASN A 270 -0.29 2.49 -9.61
CA ASN A 270 -0.78 2.94 -8.31
C ASN A 270 -1.95 3.93 -8.40
N MET A 271 -1.96 4.79 -9.43
CA MET A 271 -3.05 5.75 -9.65
C MET A 271 -4.26 5.15 -10.37
N ASN A 272 -4.15 3.91 -10.89
CA ASN A 272 -5.16 3.25 -11.71
C ASN A 272 -5.56 4.06 -12.96
N TYR A 273 -4.58 4.77 -13.57
CA TYR A 273 -4.80 5.58 -14.78
C TYR A 273 -4.66 4.72 -16.04
N ILE A 274 -5.77 4.08 -16.42
CA ILE A 274 -5.85 3.06 -17.48
C ILE A 274 -5.20 3.48 -18.80
N ASN A 275 -5.47 4.71 -19.28
CA ASN A 275 -4.91 5.19 -20.55
C ASN A 275 -3.38 5.31 -20.48
N SER A 276 -2.86 5.89 -19.40
CA SER A 276 -1.42 6.03 -19.19
C SER A 276 -0.75 4.67 -18.96
N LEU A 277 -1.46 3.72 -18.37
CA LEU A 277 -0.97 2.35 -18.24
C LEU A 277 -0.90 1.63 -19.59
N LEU A 278 -1.89 1.79 -20.48
CA LEU A 278 -1.81 1.27 -21.85
C LEU A 278 -0.58 1.81 -22.59
N GLU A 279 -0.32 3.10 -22.44
CA GLU A 279 0.86 3.75 -23.02
C GLU A 279 2.16 3.19 -22.41
N SER A 280 2.20 3.02 -21.10
CA SER A 280 3.34 2.41 -20.40
C SER A 280 3.61 0.97 -20.86
N ILE A 281 2.56 0.14 -21.01
CA ILE A 281 2.70 -1.23 -21.54
C ILE A 281 3.21 -1.21 -23.00
N LYS A 282 2.73 -0.28 -23.83
CA LYS A 282 3.22 -0.09 -25.21
C LYS A 282 4.70 0.30 -25.20
N ASN A 283 5.13 1.19 -24.31
CA ASN A 283 6.52 1.59 -24.18
C ASN A 283 7.41 0.45 -23.69
N LEU A 284 6.97 -0.33 -22.70
CA LEU A 284 7.67 -1.53 -22.24
C LEU A 284 7.85 -2.53 -23.38
N LYS A 285 6.81 -2.79 -24.18
CA LYS A 285 6.88 -3.67 -25.37
C LYS A 285 7.85 -3.13 -26.42
N LYS A 286 7.90 -1.81 -26.62
CA LYS A 286 8.87 -1.16 -27.50
C LYS A 286 10.30 -1.37 -27.02
N LEU A 287 10.57 -1.13 -25.72
CA LEU A 287 11.89 -1.37 -25.12
C LEU A 287 12.34 -2.83 -25.26
N ASP A 288 11.42 -3.78 -25.12
CA ASP A 288 11.71 -5.20 -25.34
C ASP A 288 12.06 -5.49 -26.82
N THR A 289 11.26 -4.97 -27.75
CA THR A 289 11.46 -5.17 -29.20
C THR A 289 12.76 -4.53 -29.71
N GLU A 290 13.16 -3.40 -29.13
CA GLU A 290 14.41 -2.70 -29.43
C GLU A 290 15.64 -3.31 -28.71
N ASN A 291 15.47 -4.44 -28.01
CA ASN A 291 16.48 -5.12 -27.20
C ASN A 291 17.11 -4.22 -26.11
N GLU A 292 16.41 -3.19 -25.64
CA GLU A 292 16.90 -2.33 -24.55
C GLU A 292 16.95 -3.10 -23.22
N LEU A 293 16.02 -4.03 -23.01
CA LEU A 293 16.01 -4.87 -21.81
C LEU A 293 17.23 -5.79 -21.71
N ASP A 294 17.81 -6.19 -22.84
CA ASP A 294 19.00 -7.05 -22.89
C ASP A 294 20.30 -6.28 -22.59
N LYS A 295 20.26 -4.95 -22.66
CA LYS A 295 21.36 -4.04 -22.29
C LYS A 295 21.47 -3.80 -20.78
N ILE A 296 20.54 -4.33 -19.98
CA ILE A 296 20.63 -4.30 -18.52
C ILE A 296 21.90 -5.05 -18.09
N ASN A 297 22.67 -4.46 -17.18
CA ASN A 297 23.96 -4.97 -16.74
C ASN A 297 23.94 -5.42 -15.28
N GLY A 298 24.98 -6.16 -14.89
CA GLY A 298 25.14 -6.66 -13.53
C GLY A 298 24.04 -7.66 -13.13
N PRO A 299 23.77 -7.82 -11.82
CA PRO A 299 22.78 -8.77 -11.33
C PRO A 299 21.36 -8.56 -11.90
N ALA A 300 20.99 -7.30 -12.18
CA ALA A 300 19.67 -6.93 -12.68
C ALA A 300 19.31 -7.64 -14.00
N LYS A 301 20.30 -7.97 -14.84
CA LYS A 301 20.13 -8.64 -16.12
C LYS A 301 19.39 -9.97 -16.00
N HIS A 302 19.59 -10.68 -14.90
CA HIS A 302 19.01 -12.00 -14.67
C HIS A 302 17.68 -11.94 -13.91
N ILE A 303 17.26 -10.76 -13.45
CA ILE A 303 16.12 -10.59 -12.53
C ILE A 303 15.02 -9.75 -13.17
N ILE A 304 15.35 -8.55 -13.66
CA ILE A 304 14.35 -7.56 -14.09
C ILE A 304 13.69 -7.89 -15.45
N PRO A 305 14.42 -8.30 -16.51
CA PRO A 305 13.82 -8.52 -17.82
C PRO A 305 12.64 -9.50 -17.81
N ASN A 306 12.77 -10.62 -17.11
CA ASN A 306 11.72 -11.65 -17.07
C ASN A 306 10.42 -11.11 -16.46
N ILE A 307 10.51 -10.27 -15.43
CA ILE A 307 9.34 -9.68 -14.77
C ILE A 307 8.64 -8.69 -15.71
N LEU A 308 9.41 -7.85 -16.41
CA LEU A 308 8.85 -6.92 -17.39
C LEU A 308 8.20 -7.65 -18.57
N LYS A 309 8.83 -8.74 -19.05
CA LYS A 309 8.27 -9.61 -20.09
C LYS A 309 6.98 -10.31 -19.63
N GLU A 310 6.92 -10.76 -18.37
CA GLU A 310 5.68 -11.27 -17.76
C GLU A 310 4.58 -10.20 -17.76
N PHE A 311 4.89 -8.96 -17.37
CA PHE A 311 3.91 -7.87 -17.42
C PHE A 311 3.43 -7.52 -18.83
N ILE A 312 4.35 -7.44 -19.80
CA ILE A 312 4.01 -7.23 -21.21
C ILE A 312 3.04 -8.32 -21.67
N LYS A 313 3.33 -9.59 -21.34
CA LYS A 313 2.50 -10.73 -21.71
C LYS A 313 1.14 -10.72 -21.02
N ASP A 314 1.10 -10.50 -19.71
CA ASP A 314 -0.12 -10.53 -18.90
C ASP A 314 -1.12 -9.44 -19.33
N PHE A 315 -0.62 -8.32 -19.85
CA PHE A 315 -1.43 -7.21 -20.35
C PHE A 315 -1.46 -7.09 -21.88
N ASP A 316 -0.95 -8.07 -22.63
CA ASP A 316 -1.09 -8.11 -24.09
C ASP A 316 -2.47 -8.65 -24.47
N LEU A 317 -3.43 -7.74 -24.64
CA LEU A 317 -4.83 -8.06 -24.88
C LEU A 317 -5.11 -8.71 -26.24
N LYS A 318 -4.15 -8.68 -27.19
CA LYS A 318 -4.32 -9.17 -28.57
C LYS A 318 -5.63 -8.68 -29.23
N GLU A 319 -5.94 -7.41 -29.00
CA GLU A 319 -7.13 -6.73 -29.51
C GLU A 319 -6.66 -5.46 -30.23
N ASP A 320 -7.14 -5.25 -31.45
CA ASP A 320 -6.73 -4.16 -32.33
C ASP A 320 -7.66 -2.95 -32.20
N ASP A 321 -8.89 -3.13 -31.73
CA ASP A 321 -9.81 -2.04 -31.46
C ASP A 321 -9.46 -1.33 -30.15
N ASP A 322 -8.96 -0.09 -30.23
CA ASP A 322 -8.57 0.72 -29.08
C ASP A 322 -9.71 0.92 -28.05
N ASN A 323 -10.97 0.96 -28.48
CA ASN A 323 -12.11 1.05 -27.56
C ASN A 323 -12.28 -0.25 -26.78
N LYS A 324 -12.14 -1.40 -27.45
CA LYS A 324 -12.21 -2.72 -26.81
C LYS A 324 -11.06 -2.96 -25.85
N ARG A 325 -9.84 -2.55 -26.23
CA ARG A 325 -8.66 -2.62 -25.37
C ARG A 325 -8.86 -1.92 -24.03
N SER A 326 -9.61 -0.82 -23.98
CA SER A 326 -9.80 -0.05 -22.76
C SER A 326 -10.51 -0.86 -21.66
N TYR A 327 -11.68 -1.43 -21.95
CA TYR A 327 -12.42 -2.21 -20.94
C TYR A 327 -11.82 -3.60 -20.73
N LEU A 328 -11.19 -4.20 -21.74
CA LEU A 328 -10.47 -5.48 -21.58
C LEU A 328 -9.23 -5.31 -20.69
N LEU A 329 -8.53 -4.17 -20.77
CA LEU A 329 -7.45 -3.87 -19.84
C LEU A 329 -7.98 -3.75 -18.41
N GLN A 330 -9.06 -3.00 -18.20
CA GLN A 330 -9.68 -2.87 -16.87
C GLN A 330 -10.09 -4.25 -16.31
N ALA A 331 -10.71 -5.11 -17.13
CA ALA A 331 -11.06 -6.47 -16.75
C ALA A 331 -9.82 -7.32 -16.38
N THR A 332 -8.73 -7.17 -17.14
CA THR A 332 -7.47 -7.89 -16.88
C THR A 332 -6.79 -7.40 -15.60
N LEU A 333 -6.79 -6.08 -15.38
CA LEU A 333 -6.30 -5.46 -14.14
C LEU A 333 -7.13 -5.87 -12.94
N ALA A 334 -8.45 -5.96 -13.08
CA ALA A 334 -9.31 -6.44 -12.00
C ALA A 334 -8.89 -7.83 -11.51
N LYS A 335 -8.63 -8.75 -12.44
CA LYS A 335 -8.11 -10.09 -12.15
C LYS A 335 -6.74 -10.04 -11.49
N TRP A 336 -5.83 -9.24 -12.03
CA TRP A 336 -4.50 -9.09 -11.46
C TRP A 336 -4.54 -8.50 -10.04
N HIS A 337 -5.27 -7.41 -9.81
CA HIS A 337 -5.44 -6.81 -8.49
C HIS A 337 -6.09 -7.78 -7.50
N CYS A 338 -7.06 -8.60 -7.93
CA CYS A 338 -7.67 -9.61 -7.08
C CYS A 338 -6.64 -10.67 -6.65
N LYS A 339 -5.82 -11.18 -7.57
CA LYS A 339 -4.71 -12.09 -7.25
C LYS A 339 -3.71 -11.49 -6.25
N GLN A 340 -3.49 -10.17 -6.33
CA GLN A 340 -2.63 -9.43 -5.40
C GLN A 340 -3.36 -8.96 -4.13
N LYS A 341 -4.56 -9.48 -3.85
CA LYS A 341 -5.40 -9.13 -2.68
C LYS A 341 -5.74 -7.64 -2.57
N ARG A 342 -5.69 -6.89 -3.68
CA ARG A 342 -6.11 -5.49 -3.78
C ARG A 342 -7.57 -5.41 -4.21
N TYR A 343 -8.45 -5.91 -3.35
CA TYR A 343 -9.88 -6.06 -3.63
C TYR A 343 -10.58 -4.74 -3.97
N ALA A 344 -10.18 -3.63 -3.34
CA ALA A 344 -10.70 -2.29 -3.67
C ALA A 344 -10.44 -1.93 -5.14
N MET A 345 -9.20 -2.12 -5.62
CA MET A 345 -8.83 -1.85 -7.01
C MET A 345 -9.46 -2.84 -7.97
N SER A 346 -9.65 -4.09 -7.54
CA SER A 346 -10.41 -5.08 -8.33
C SER A 346 -11.86 -4.62 -8.53
N ALA A 347 -12.55 -4.22 -7.46
CA ALA A 347 -13.93 -3.73 -7.52
C ALA A 347 -14.07 -2.48 -8.40
N ILE A 348 -13.14 -1.52 -8.28
CA ILE A 348 -13.10 -0.33 -9.15
C ILE A 348 -12.99 -0.75 -10.62
N ASN A 349 -12.00 -1.58 -10.95
CA ASN A 349 -11.75 -1.98 -12.34
C ASN A 349 -12.88 -2.84 -12.93
N ILE A 350 -13.51 -3.73 -12.15
CA ILE A 350 -14.69 -4.49 -12.59
C ILE A 350 -15.85 -3.53 -12.90
N SER A 351 -16.14 -2.60 -11.99
CA SER A 351 -17.23 -1.63 -12.13
C SER A 351 -17.04 -0.77 -13.38
N GLU A 352 -15.82 -0.32 -13.66
CA GLU A 352 -15.56 0.52 -14.83
C GLU A 352 -15.52 -0.28 -16.13
N ALA A 353 -14.99 -1.51 -16.11
CA ALA A 353 -14.91 -2.37 -17.28
C ALA A 353 -16.30 -2.70 -17.84
N ILE A 354 -17.22 -3.14 -16.98
CA ILE A 354 -18.57 -3.54 -17.42
C ILE A 354 -19.39 -2.35 -17.93
N VAL A 355 -19.26 -1.19 -17.30
CA VAL A 355 -19.94 0.04 -17.72
C VAL A 355 -19.39 0.50 -19.06
N THR A 356 -18.06 0.56 -19.21
CA THR A 356 -17.40 0.96 -20.46
C THR A 356 -17.77 0.03 -21.61
N PHE A 357 -17.80 -1.29 -21.35
CA PHE A 357 -18.27 -2.29 -22.30
C PHE A 357 -19.69 -1.99 -22.79
N VAL A 358 -20.67 -1.85 -21.89
CA VAL A 358 -22.07 -1.59 -22.26
C VAL A 358 -22.22 -0.30 -23.06
N LEU A 359 -21.56 0.79 -22.63
CA LEU A 359 -21.62 2.08 -23.31
C LEU A 359 -21.13 2.00 -24.76
N LEU A 360 -20.01 1.32 -24.98
CA LEU A 360 -19.41 1.15 -26.31
C LEU A 360 -20.23 0.18 -27.17
N THR A 361 -20.67 -0.94 -26.60
CA THR A 361 -21.47 -1.94 -27.32
C THR A 361 -22.81 -1.38 -27.83
N LEU A 362 -23.42 -0.47 -27.09
CA LEU A 362 -24.67 0.19 -27.45
C LEU A 362 -24.47 1.48 -28.28
N ASN A 363 -23.24 1.77 -28.72
CA ASN A 363 -22.89 2.96 -29.51
C ASN A 363 -23.41 4.28 -28.90
N ILE A 364 -23.41 4.38 -27.56
CA ILE A 364 -23.83 5.61 -26.89
C ILE A 364 -22.76 6.66 -27.16
N ASP A 365 -23.10 7.61 -28.04
CA ASP A 365 -22.21 8.54 -28.75
C ASP A 365 -21.01 9.02 -27.90
N SER A 366 -19.81 8.69 -28.37
CA SER A 366 -18.55 8.91 -27.66
C SER A 366 -18.22 10.39 -27.47
N LYS A 367 -18.84 11.30 -28.22
CA LYS A 367 -18.70 12.75 -28.02
C LYS A 367 -19.46 13.27 -26.78
N LYS A 368 -20.43 12.51 -26.25
CA LYS A 368 -21.04 12.71 -24.92
C LYS A 368 -20.28 12.00 -23.79
N LEU A 369 -19.25 11.20 -24.09
CA LEU A 369 -18.32 10.62 -23.09
C LEU A 369 -17.36 11.66 -22.47
N LYS A 370 -17.61 12.97 -22.62
CA LYS A 370 -17.08 14.02 -21.72
C LYS A 370 -17.74 13.88 -20.35
N GLY A 371 -17.49 12.74 -19.71
CA GLY A 371 -18.24 12.27 -18.56
C GLY A 371 -17.93 10.82 -18.22
N LYS A 372 -16.71 10.32 -18.45
CA LYS A 372 -16.26 8.99 -17.95
C LYS A 372 -16.41 8.83 -16.42
N PHE A 373 -16.81 9.89 -15.72
CA PHE A 373 -17.06 9.93 -14.28
C PHE A 373 -18.46 10.45 -13.92
N ASP A 374 -19.45 10.38 -14.81
CA ASP A 374 -20.84 10.63 -14.38
C ASP A 374 -21.36 9.40 -13.60
N PRO A 375 -21.62 9.51 -12.28
CA PRO A 375 -22.21 8.45 -11.48
C PRO A 375 -23.63 8.05 -11.93
N ASP A 376 -24.21 8.73 -12.92
CA ASP A 376 -25.53 8.48 -13.48
C ASP A 376 -25.53 8.27 -15.00
N ASN A 377 -24.45 7.73 -15.57
CA ASN A 377 -24.40 7.43 -17.00
C ASN A 377 -25.38 6.31 -17.42
N ASP A 378 -25.74 6.30 -18.70
CA ASP A 378 -26.77 5.41 -19.26
C ASP A 378 -26.37 3.92 -19.16
N GLY A 379 -25.09 3.58 -19.24
CA GLY A 379 -24.62 2.21 -19.06
C GLY A 379 -24.87 1.67 -17.65
N GLN A 380 -24.61 2.49 -16.62
CA GLN A 380 -24.94 2.13 -15.23
C GLN A 380 -26.44 1.98 -15.02
N LYS A 381 -27.25 2.88 -15.59
CA LYS A 381 -28.71 2.81 -15.52
C LYS A 381 -29.23 1.54 -16.18
N TRP A 382 -28.70 1.21 -17.34
CA TRP A 382 -29.03 0.01 -18.08
C TRP A 382 -28.76 -1.26 -17.27
N LEU A 383 -27.56 -1.39 -16.69
CA LEU A 383 -27.18 -2.52 -15.84
C LEU A 383 -28.07 -2.64 -14.59
N LYS A 384 -28.41 -1.52 -13.95
CA LYS A 384 -29.33 -1.49 -12.79
C LYS A 384 -30.75 -1.94 -13.17
N GLU A 385 -31.25 -1.56 -14.34
CA GLU A 385 -32.57 -1.96 -14.81
C GLU A 385 -32.61 -3.44 -15.16
N ILE A 386 -31.57 -3.98 -15.82
CA ILE A 386 -31.40 -5.42 -16.03
C ILE A 386 -31.45 -6.17 -14.69
N TYR A 387 -30.65 -5.75 -13.70
CA TYR A 387 -30.66 -6.37 -12.38
C TYR A 387 -32.06 -6.34 -11.76
N LYS A 388 -32.71 -5.17 -11.71
CA LYS A 388 -34.04 -4.99 -11.13
C LYS A 388 -35.10 -5.87 -11.79
N ARG A 389 -35.01 -6.08 -13.11
CA ARG A 389 -36.01 -6.82 -13.87
C ARG A 389 -35.93 -8.34 -13.66
N TYR A 390 -34.75 -8.86 -13.37
CA TYR A 390 -34.52 -10.31 -13.28
C TYR A 390 -34.20 -10.83 -11.87
N LYS A 391 -33.80 -9.96 -10.91
CA LYS A 391 -33.38 -10.38 -9.55
C LYS A 391 -34.39 -11.23 -8.77
N ASP A 392 -35.69 -11.00 -8.99
CA ASP A 392 -36.78 -11.67 -8.26
C ASP A 392 -37.44 -12.78 -9.10
N ARG A 393 -36.94 -13.05 -10.32
CA ARG A 393 -37.50 -14.07 -11.23
C ARG A 393 -36.82 -15.42 -11.04
N THR A 394 -37.62 -16.46 -10.92
CA THR A 394 -37.14 -17.85 -10.76
C THR A 394 -37.15 -18.64 -12.08
N ASP A 395 -37.81 -18.14 -13.12
CA ASP A 395 -38.07 -18.81 -14.40
C ASP A 395 -37.27 -18.17 -15.56
N LEU A 396 -35.95 -18.12 -15.44
CA LEU A 396 -35.09 -17.48 -16.43
C LEU A 396 -34.64 -18.47 -17.53
N SER A 397 -34.75 -18.06 -18.80
CA SER A 397 -34.08 -18.73 -19.91
C SER A 397 -32.56 -18.64 -19.80
N LYS A 398 -31.83 -19.48 -20.55
CA LYS A 398 -30.35 -19.47 -20.55
C LYS A 398 -29.76 -18.09 -20.89
N GLU A 399 -30.34 -17.39 -21.86
CA GLU A 399 -29.91 -16.04 -22.23
C GLU A 399 -30.25 -15.01 -21.15
N GLU A 400 -31.42 -15.14 -20.50
CA GLU A 400 -31.80 -14.26 -19.39
C GLU A 400 -30.90 -14.46 -18.15
N ILE A 401 -30.47 -15.69 -17.86
CA ILE A 401 -29.48 -15.96 -16.82
C ILE A 401 -28.16 -15.25 -17.17
N GLN A 402 -27.73 -15.33 -18.42
CA GLN A 402 -26.47 -14.72 -18.84
C GLN A 402 -26.53 -13.19 -18.77
N ILE A 403 -27.62 -12.54 -19.21
CA ILE A 403 -27.75 -11.08 -19.11
C ILE A 403 -27.91 -10.62 -17.66
N TYR A 404 -28.65 -11.37 -16.84
CA TYR A 404 -28.82 -11.07 -15.42
C TYR A 404 -27.47 -10.98 -14.69
N LYS A 405 -26.52 -11.88 -15.01
CA LYS A 405 -25.16 -11.85 -14.45
C LYS A 405 -24.44 -10.52 -14.67
N TYR A 406 -24.66 -9.81 -15.77
CA TYR A 406 -24.07 -8.48 -15.98
C TYR A 406 -24.63 -7.47 -14.99
N GLY A 407 -25.96 -7.46 -14.82
CA GLY A 407 -26.63 -6.57 -13.87
C GLY A 407 -26.24 -6.88 -12.41
N GLU A 408 -26.25 -8.16 -12.03
CA GLU A 408 -25.86 -8.62 -10.70
C GLU A 408 -24.42 -8.25 -10.37
N LEU A 409 -23.47 -8.59 -11.25
CA LEU A 409 -22.06 -8.26 -11.08
C LEU A 409 -21.87 -6.75 -10.88
N PHE A 410 -22.52 -5.91 -11.69
CA PHE A 410 -22.39 -4.45 -11.55
C PHE A 410 -22.95 -3.94 -10.21
N VAL A 411 -24.13 -4.39 -9.79
CA VAL A 411 -24.77 -3.95 -8.55
C VAL A 411 -23.97 -4.38 -7.32
N GLU A 412 -23.57 -5.65 -7.27
CA GLU A 412 -22.80 -6.20 -6.16
C GLU A 412 -21.43 -5.54 -6.05
N VAL A 413 -20.69 -5.41 -7.15
CA VAL A 413 -19.38 -4.76 -7.13
C VAL A 413 -19.48 -3.28 -6.80
N THR A 414 -20.53 -2.58 -7.29
CA THR A 414 -20.75 -1.18 -6.94
C THR A 414 -21.03 -1.00 -5.45
N ARG A 415 -21.76 -1.94 -4.82
CA ARG A 415 -21.97 -1.94 -3.38
C ARG A 415 -20.63 -2.08 -2.65
N ILE A 416 -19.84 -3.11 -2.98
CA ILE A 416 -18.53 -3.36 -2.37
C ILE A 416 -17.62 -2.14 -2.52
N ARG A 417 -17.52 -1.59 -3.74
CA ARG A 417 -16.72 -0.39 -4.05
C ARG A 417 -17.12 0.79 -3.17
N LYS A 418 -18.42 1.06 -3.02
CA LYS A 418 -18.92 2.18 -2.21
C LYS A 418 -18.61 2.00 -0.73
N GLU A 419 -18.79 0.79 -0.21
CA GLU A 419 -18.50 0.49 1.19
C GLU A 419 -17.01 0.67 1.51
N VAL A 420 -16.14 0.15 0.63
CA VAL A 420 -14.69 0.31 0.75
C VAL A 420 -14.26 1.77 0.60
N ALA A 421 -14.73 2.47 -0.43
CA ALA A 421 -14.32 3.86 -0.71
C ALA A 421 -14.80 4.86 0.36
N HIS A 422 -15.98 4.64 0.95
CA HIS A 422 -16.52 5.52 1.98
C HIS A 422 -16.17 5.07 3.40
N SER A 423 -15.47 3.94 3.56
CA SER A 423 -15.15 3.34 4.87
C SER A 423 -16.37 3.27 5.79
N LEU A 424 -17.52 2.89 5.21
CA LEU A 424 -18.80 2.83 5.94
C LEU A 424 -18.70 1.68 6.94
N GLY A 425 -18.57 1.98 8.23
CA GLY A 425 -18.40 1.02 9.33
C GLY A 425 -19.58 0.09 9.62
N LYS A 426 -20.37 -0.30 8.61
CA LYS A 426 -21.27 -1.46 8.70
C LYS A 426 -20.40 -2.72 8.78
N GLN A 427 -20.77 -3.73 9.56
CA GLN A 427 -20.08 -5.03 9.51
C GLN A 427 -20.32 -5.66 8.13
N PRO A 428 -19.34 -5.63 7.20
CA PRO A 428 -19.51 -6.18 5.86
C PRO A 428 -19.30 -7.69 5.91
N ASP A 429 -19.92 -8.43 5.01
CA ASP A 429 -19.54 -9.84 4.77
C ASP A 429 -18.22 -9.87 3.99
N ILE A 430 -17.10 -9.68 4.70
CA ILE A 430 -15.77 -9.57 4.10
C ILE A 430 -15.42 -10.81 3.27
N ILE A 431 -15.72 -12.01 3.79
CA ILE A 431 -15.39 -13.27 3.12
C ILE A 431 -16.28 -13.46 1.89
N GLY A 432 -17.59 -13.19 2.01
CA GLY A 432 -18.50 -13.24 0.86
C GLY A 432 -18.13 -12.25 -0.24
N ASP A 433 -17.73 -11.03 0.13
CA ASP A 433 -17.32 -9.99 -0.82
C ASP A 433 -16.02 -10.36 -1.54
N ILE A 434 -15.04 -10.94 -0.84
CA ILE A 434 -13.81 -11.46 -1.45
C ILE A 434 -14.14 -12.58 -2.45
N ASN A 435 -14.95 -13.57 -2.03
CA ASN A 435 -15.32 -14.69 -2.91
C ASN A 435 -16.04 -14.22 -4.18
N LYS A 436 -16.93 -13.23 -4.05
CA LYS A 436 -17.60 -12.59 -5.20
C LYS A 436 -16.61 -11.90 -6.13
N LEU A 437 -15.68 -11.09 -5.59
CA LEU A 437 -14.66 -10.42 -6.41
C LEU A 437 -13.73 -11.42 -7.10
N GLU A 438 -13.37 -12.52 -6.45
CA GLU A 438 -12.58 -13.59 -7.06
C GLU A 438 -13.32 -14.26 -8.22
N ASP A 439 -14.61 -14.59 -8.04
CA ASP A 439 -15.43 -15.14 -9.13
C ASP A 439 -15.60 -14.15 -10.29
N TYR A 440 -16.03 -12.93 -9.99
CA TYR A 440 -16.25 -11.89 -11.00
C TYR A 440 -14.97 -11.55 -11.76
N SER A 441 -13.84 -11.37 -11.06
CA SER A 441 -12.57 -11.03 -11.71
C SER A 441 -12.00 -12.17 -12.56
N ASN A 442 -12.30 -13.42 -12.23
CA ASN A 442 -11.89 -14.57 -13.06
C ASN A 442 -12.70 -14.67 -14.35
N ASN A 443 -13.99 -14.31 -14.31
CA ASN A 443 -14.93 -14.51 -15.42
C ASN A 443 -15.13 -13.25 -16.29
N ILE A 444 -14.84 -12.06 -15.79
CA ILE A 444 -15.20 -10.79 -16.45
C ILE A 444 -14.62 -10.66 -17.86
N VAL A 445 -13.36 -11.05 -18.09
CA VAL A 445 -12.73 -10.94 -19.42
C VAL A 445 -13.52 -11.69 -20.50
N ASP A 446 -14.04 -12.88 -20.18
CA ASP A 446 -14.81 -13.68 -21.12
C ASP A 446 -16.24 -13.17 -21.27
N MET A 447 -16.83 -12.63 -20.20
CA MET A 447 -18.12 -11.95 -20.27
C MET A 447 -18.07 -10.73 -21.22
N LEU A 448 -17.02 -9.91 -21.17
CA LEU A 448 -16.93 -8.69 -21.97
C LEU A 448 -16.58 -8.95 -23.46
N LYS A 449 -16.50 -10.20 -23.90
CA LYS A 449 -16.37 -10.55 -25.34
C LYS A 449 -17.72 -10.72 -26.04
N ASN A 450 -18.80 -10.95 -25.29
CA ASN A 450 -20.12 -11.22 -25.86
C ASN A 450 -20.93 -9.92 -26.03
N GLU A 451 -20.65 -9.16 -27.08
CA GLU A 451 -21.39 -7.92 -27.39
C GLU A 451 -22.84 -8.19 -27.81
N ASP A 452 -23.08 -9.31 -28.50
CA ASP A 452 -24.37 -9.61 -29.13
C ASP A 452 -25.49 -9.74 -28.11
N ILE A 453 -25.21 -10.31 -26.93
CA ILE A 453 -26.22 -10.43 -25.88
C ILE A 453 -26.70 -9.05 -25.40
N ILE A 454 -25.80 -8.07 -25.28
CA ILE A 454 -26.16 -6.71 -24.86
C ILE A 454 -27.08 -6.07 -25.91
N LYS A 455 -26.69 -6.14 -27.19
CA LYS A 455 -27.47 -5.59 -28.32
C LYS A 455 -28.84 -6.26 -28.43
N ARG A 456 -28.92 -7.60 -28.31
CA ARG A 456 -30.19 -8.34 -28.36
C ARG A 456 -31.14 -7.94 -27.24
N PHE A 457 -30.65 -7.84 -26.00
CA PHE A 457 -31.49 -7.47 -24.88
C PHE A 457 -31.90 -6.00 -24.90
N GLU A 458 -31.06 -5.10 -25.39
CA GLU A 458 -31.49 -3.72 -25.62
C GLU A 458 -32.60 -3.65 -26.67
N ASN A 459 -32.45 -4.34 -27.81
CA ASN A 459 -33.49 -4.40 -28.83
C ASN A 459 -34.80 -5.05 -28.33
N LYS A 460 -34.73 -5.96 -27.36
CA LYS A 460 -35.91 -6.62 -26.77
C LYS A 460 -36.61 -5.76 -25.71
N LEU A 461 -35.84 -5.01 -24.92
CA LEU A 461 -36.34 -4.34 -23.72
C LEU A 461 -36.47 -2.82 -23.87
N HIS A 462 -35.83 -2.23 -24.89
CA HIS A 462 -35.81 -0.80 -25.17
C HIS A 462 -35.46 0.03 -23.92
N ILE A 463 -34.45 -0.38 -23.14
CA ILE A 463 -34.17 0.22 -21.84
C ILE A 463 -33.72 1.67 -22.00
N LEU A 464 -32.82 1.95 -22.96
CA LEU A 464 -32.30 3.30 -23.18
C LEU A 464 -33.40 4.27 -23.62
N GLU A 465 -34.25 3.85 -24.56
CA GLU A 465 -35.38 4.64 -25.02
C GLU A 465 -36.35 4.94 -23.86
N ASN A 466 -36.68 3.93 -23.06
CA ASN A 466 -37.52 4.08 -21.87
C ASN A 466 -36.91 5.03 -20.82
N LEU A 467 -35.59 5.03 -20.66
CA LEU A 467 -34.87 5.95 -19.78
C LEU A 467 -34.93 7.40 -20.31
N GLN A 468 -34.80 7.59 -21.62
CA GLN A 468 -34.92 8.91 -22.25
C GLN A 468 -36.34 9.46 -22.08
N ILE A 469 -37.38 8.67 -22.36
CA ILE A 469 -38.79 9.07 -22.18
C ILE A 469 -39.07 9.49 -20.73
N LYS A 470 -38.56 8.75 -19.74
CA LYS A 470 -38.70 9.11 -18.32
C LYS A 470 -38.03 10.45 -17.99
N ASN A 471 -36.88 10.75 -18.58
CA ASN A 471 -36.20 12.04 -18.39
C ASN A 471 -36.94 13.19 -19.11
N SER A 472 -37.46 12.95 -20.31
CA SER A 472 -38.30 13.91 -21.05
C SER A 472 -39.57 14.25 -20.28
N ASN A 473 -40.24 13.24 -19.70
CA ASN A 473 -41.45 13.43 -18.90
C ASN A 473 -41.20 14.10 -17.55
N LYS A 474 -40.00 14.01 -16.99
CA LYS A 474 -39.60 14.82 -15.83
C LYS A 474 -39.42 16.30 -16.17
N ASN A 475 -39.05 16.61 -17.42
CA ASN A 475 -38.84 17.98 -17.89
C ASN A 475 -40.11 18.64 -18.48
N SER A 476 -41.16 17.87 -18.79
CA SER A 476 -42.38 18.36 -19.46
C SER A 476 -43.52 18.80 -18.53
N VAL A 477 -43.29 18.91 -17.22
CA VAL A 477 -44.26 19.56 -16.30
C VAL A 477 -44.14 21.08 -16.44
N THR A 478 -44.41 21.62 -17.64
CA THR A 478 -44.64 23.05 -17.84
C THR A 478 -46.10 23.36 -17.52
N ARG A 479 -46.37 23.80 -16.29
CA ARG A 479 -47.60 24.53 -15.96
C ARG A 479 -47.53 25.93 -16.58
N THR A 480 -48.67 26.41 -17.07
CA THR A 480 -48.88 27.74 -17.63
C THR A 480 -48.25 28.82 -16.75
N VAL A 481 -47.37 29.62 -17.37
CA VAL A 481 -46.60 30.69 -16.71
C VAL A 481 -47.55 31.81 -16.30
N GLY A 482 -47.82 31.94 -15.00
CA GLY A 482 -48.33 33.18 -14.43
C GLY A 482 -47.18 34.16 -14.19
N GLU A 483 -47.41 35.46 -14.37
CA GLU A 483 -46.43 36.51 -14.05
C GLU A 483 -45.99 36.40 -12.58
N LYS A 484 -44.68 36.53 -12.33
CA LYS A 484 -44.14 36.57 -10.96
C LYS A 484 -44.61 37.83 -10.26
N LYS A 485 -45.14 37.69 -9.05
CA LYS A 485 -45.70 38.79 -8.26
C LYS A 485 -44.88 39.06 -6.99
N GLU A 486 -44.78 40.33 -6.60
CA GLU A 486 -44.33 40.70 -5.26
C GLU A 486 -45.28 40.12 -4.19
N ASN A 487 -44.81 40.03 -2.94
CA ASN A 487 -45.57 39.47 -1.82
C ASN A 487 -46.11 38.04 -2.06
N SER A 488 -45.35 37.22 -2.77
CA SER A 488 -45.68 35.80 -3.02
C SER A 488 -45.04 34.86 -2.00
N ILE A 489 -45.70 33.75 -1.67
CA ILE A 489 -45.13 32.63 -0.93
C ILE A 489 -45.30 31.29 -1.65
N LEU A 490 -44.23 30.49 -1.69
CA LEU A 490 -44.31 29.07 -2.06
C LEU A 490 -44.43 28.20 -0.80
N LEU A 491 -45.43 27.34 -0.74
CA LEU A 491 -45.71 26.48 0.41
C LEU A 491 -45.16 25.06 0.20
N LEU A 492 -43.94 24.82 0.68
CA LEU A 492 -43.32 23.49 0.74
C LEU A 492 -43.53 22.85 2.11
N SER A 493 -44.77 22.51 2.43
CA SER A 493 -45.13 21.90 3.72
C SER A 493 -45.68 20.49 3.57
N THR A 494 -45.24 19.57 4.43
CA THR A 494 -45.83 18.23 4.56
C THR A 494 -47.16 18.22 5.33
N LYS A 495 -47.51 19.32 5.99
CA LYS A 495 -48.75 19.59 6.75
C LYS A 495 -49.61 20.61 5.98
N GLU A 496 -50.93 20.45 6.01
CA GLU A 496 -51.87 21.48 5.54
C GLU A 496 -52.00 22.63 6.55
N LEU A 497 -52.03 23.86 6.04
CA LEU A 497 -52.14 25.04 6.89
C LEU A 497 -53.58 25.24 7.38
N SER A 498 -53.76 25.63 8.64
CA SER A 498 -55.06 26.00 9.19
C SER A 498 -55.55 27.35 8.67
N ALA A 499 -56.84 27.64 8.89
CA ALA A 499 -57.43 28.93 8.51
C ALA A 499 -56.77 30.11 9.26
N GLU A 500 -56.34 29.91 10.50
CA GLU A 500 -55.62 30.89 11.32
C GLU A 500 -54.20 31.13 10.80
N GLU A 501 -53.48 30.06 10.44
CA GLU A 501 -52.13 30.13 9.85
C GLU A 501 -52.15 30.90 8.51
N LEU A 502 -53.15 30.63 7.66
CA LEU A 502 -53.32 31.37 6.40
C LEU A 502 -53.68 32.84 6.62
N LYS A 503 -54.46 33.16 7.68
CA LYS A 503 -54.77 34.55 8.04
C LYS A 503 -53.54 35.31 8.50
N GLU A 504 -52.67 34.68 9.28
CA GLU A 504 -51.41 35.30 9.72
C GLU A 504 -50.51 35.64 8.53
N LEU A 505 -50.32 34.71 7.59
CA LEU A 505 -49.51 34.97 6.38
C LEU A 505 -50.03 36.17 5.58
N LYS A 506 -51.36 36.33 5.46
CA LYS A 506 -51.95 37.48 4.76
C LYS A 506 -51.81 38.78 5.54
N ARG A 507 -52.14 38.77 6.84
CA ARG A 507 -52.26 40.00 7.62
C ARG A 507 -50.93 40.48 8.17
N ASP A 508 -50.16 39.59 8.78
CA ASP A 508 -48.98 39.93 9.57
C ASP A 508 -47.71 39.90 8.69
N TRP A 509 -47.66 39.00 7.70
CA TRP A 509 -46.57 38.91 6.72
C TRP A 509 -46.84 39.63 5.39
N GLN A 510 -48.04 40.21 5.23
CA GLN A 510 -48.47 40.97 4.04
C GLN A 510 -48.35 40.16 2.73
N ILE A 511 -48.68 38.87 2.76
CA ILE A 511 -48.56 37.96 1.61
C ILE A 511 -49.88 37.89 0.85
N ASP A 512 -49.90 38.44 -0.37
CA ASP A 512 -51.09 38.53 -1.21
C ASP A 512 -51.28 37.32 -2.12
N ASN A 513 -50.19 36.61 -2.44
CA ASN A 513 -50.20 35.51 -3.39
C ASN A 513 -49.60 34.23 -2.79
N MET A 514 -50.39 33.15 -2.75
CA MET A 514 -49.98 31.87 -2.16
C MET A 514 -49.92 30.77 -3.23
N ILE A 515 -48.77 30.10 -3.31
CA ILE A 515 -48.46 29.10 -4.32
C ILE A 515 -48.37 27.74 -3.64
N PHE A 516 -49.29 26.85 -4.01
CA PHE A 516 -49.38 25.50 -3.46
C PHE A 516 -48.76 24.49 -4.42
N LEU A 517 -48.12 23.47 -3.86
CA LEU A 517 -47.73 22.29 -4.63
C LEU A 517 -48.98 21.53 -5.08
N SER A 518 -48.93 20.93 -6.27
CA SER A 518 -49.92 19.93 -6.64
C SER A 518 -49.75 18.65 -5.83
N GLU A 519 -50.72 17.74 -5.93
CA GLU A 519 -50.65 16.43 -5.27
C GLU A 519 -49.37 15.65 -5.60
N ASP A 520 -48.93 15.62 -6.86
CA ASP A 520 -47.73 14.87 -7.25
C ASP A 520 -46.43 15.51 -6.76
N GLU A 521 -46.34 16.84 -6.78
CA GLU A 521 -45.20 17.60 -6.22
C GLU A 521 -45.14 17.43 -4.69
N LEU A 522 -46.30 17.39 -4.02
CA LEU A 522 -46.38 17.16 -2.58
C LEU A 522 -45.95 15.72 -2.22
N LYS A 523 -46.36 14.72 -3.01
CA LYS A 523 -45.89 13.33 -2.86
C LYS A 523 -44.38 13.23 -3.06
N LEU A 524 -43.83 13.95 -4.04
CA LEU A 524 -42.39 14.03 -4.28
C LEU A 524 -41.67 14.73 -3.12
N TRP A 525 -42.20 15.85 -2.63
CA TRP A 525 -41.61 16.63 -1.52
C TRP A 525 -41.45 15.78 -0.26
N LYS A 526 -42.51 15.00 0.06
CA LYS A 526 -42.52 14.05 1.19
C LYS A 526 -41.45 12.95 1.09
N LYS A 527 -40.96 12.62 -0.11
CA LYS A 527 -40.03 11.50 -0.36
C LYS A 527 -38.71 11.90 -1.04
N ALA A 528 -38.47 13.20 -1.22
CA ALA A 528 -37.31 13.70 -1.97
C ALA A 528 -35.99 13.25 -1.33
N SER A 529 -35.11 12.63 -2.11
CA SER A 529 -33.87 12.05 -1.58
C SER A 529 -32.64 12.26 -2.48
N SER A 530 -32.85 12.40 -3.79
CA SER A 530 -31.82 12.60 -4.80
C SER A 530 -31.70 14.07 -5.23
N GLU A 531 -30.58 14.46 -5.83
CA GLU A 531 -30.41 15.83 -6.36
C GLU A 531 -31.40 16.15 -7.48
N ALA A 532 -31.76 15.16 -8.30
CA ALA A 532 -32.77 15.31 -9.34
C ALA A 532 -34.15 15.65 -8.75
N ASP A 533 -34.52 15.08 -7.59
CA ASP A 533 -35.78 15.41 -6.92
C ASP A 533 -35.77 16.85 -6.42
N PHE A 534 -34.65 17.31 -5.85
CA PHE A 534 -34.50 18.68 -5.39
C PHE A 534 -34.49 19.69 -6.53
N GLN A 535 -33.99 19.31 -7.70
CA GLN A 535 -33.99 20.17 -8.89
C GLN A 535 -35.40 20.57 -9.33
N VAL A 536 -36.39 19.68 -9.15
CA VAL A 536 -37.81 20.00 -9.41
C VAL A 536 -38.24 21.21 -8.58
N PHE A 537 -37.97 21.21 -7.27
CA PHE A 537 -38.35 22.32 -6.39
C PHE A 537 -37.55 23.59 -6.65
N LYS A 538 -36.25 23.48 -7.02
CA LYS A 538 -35.46 24.63 -7.44
C LYS A 538 -36.04 25.30 -8.69
N ASN A 539 -36.49 24.50 -9.66
CA ASN A 539 -37.13 25.01 -10.86
C ASN A 539 -38.47 25.70 -10.52
N ILE A 540 -39.27 25.15 -9.60
CA ILE A 540 -40.51 25.79 -9.11
C ILE A 540 -40.18 27.14 -8.46
N ILE A 541 -39.15 27.20 -7.61
CA ILE A 541 -38.69 28.45 -7.00
C ILE A 541 -38.30 29.47 -8.06
N ASP A 542 -37.48 29.07 -9.04
CA ASP A 542 -37.04 29.95 -10.13
C ASP A 542 -38.19 30.36 -11.06
N GLN A 543 -39.23 29.54 -11.17
CA GLN A 543 -40.39 29.83 -12.01
C GLN A 543 -41.32 30.86 -11.35
N TYR A 544 -41.51 30.79 -10.04
CA TYR A 544 -42.59 31.51 -9.38
C TYR A 544 -42.15 32.65 -8.45
N LEU A 545 -40.92 32.62 -7.94
CA LEU A 545 -40.47 33.57 -6.92
C LEU A 545 -39.42 34.55 -7.48
N ILE A 546 -39.40 35.73 -6.87
CA ILE A 546 -38.38 36.78 -7.03
C ILE A 546 -37.72 37.11 -5.68
N ASN A 547 -36.64 37.87 -5.72
CA ASN A 547 -35.96 38.37 -4.52
C ASN A 547 -36.95 39.11 -3.60
N GLY A 548 -36.90 38.83 -2.30
CA GLY A 548 -37.82 39.39 -1.30
C GLY A 548 -39.14 38.63 -1.12
N ASN A 549 -39.45 37.65 -1.99
CA ASN A 549 -40.58 36.74 -1.75
C ASN A 549 -40.29 35.73 -0.63
N TYR A 550 -41.33 35.02 -0.21
CA TYR A 550 -41.27 34.06 0.88
C TYR A 550 -41.31 32.60 0.40
N ILE A 551 -40.77 31.69 1.19
CA ILE A 551 -40.94 30.25 1.03
C ILE A 551 -41.16 29.59 2.39
N LEU A 552 -42.28 28.90 2.58
CA LEU A 552 -42.51 28.10 3.78
C LEU A 552 -41.90 26.71 3.58
N ILE A 553 -40.96 26.33 4.44
CA ILE A 553 -40.23 25.06 4.34
C ILE A 553 -40.56 24.20 5.56
N HIS A 554 -41.24 23.07 5.35
CA HIS A 554 -41.57 22.11 6.38
C HIS A 554 -41.58 20.67 5.83
N GLY A 555 -40.79 19.79 6.45
CA GLY A 555 -40.61 18.40 6.02
C GLY A 555 -39.40 17.72 6.67
N ASN A 556 -38.75 16.80 5.94
CA ASN A 556 -37.52 16.16 6.42
C ASN A 556 -36.36 17.16 6.43
N LEU A 557 -35.57 17.17 7.53
CA LEU A 557 -34.40 18.03 7.73
C LEU A 557 -33.47 18.12 6.49
N LYS A 558 -33.19 17.01 5.82
CA LYS A 558 -32.33 16.99 4.61
C LYS A 558 -32.93 17.82 3.48
N SER A 559 -34.23 17.70 3.26
CA SER A 559 -34.96 18.46 2.23
C SER A 559 -35.01 19.94 2.58
N MET A 560 -35.28 20.24 3.86
CA MET A 560 -35.35 21.60 4.37
C MET A 560 -34.02 22.34 4.18
N THR A 561 -32.89 21.74 4.61
CA THR A 561 -31.57 22.36 4.52
C THR A 561 -31.15 22.63 3.08
N LYS A 562 -31.40 21.68 2.16
CA LYS A 562 -31.04 21.85 0.75
C LYS A 562 -31.83 22.95 0.06
N ILE A 563 -33.15 23.00 0.26
CA ILE A 563 -33.98 24.02 -0.39
C ILE A 563 -33.77 25.40 0.23
N LYS A 564 -33.61 25.49 1.56
CA LYS A 564 -33.25 26.75 2.23
C LYS A 564 -31.96 27.34 1.65
N GLY A 565 -30.92 26.51 1.53
CA GLY A 565 -29.64 26.93 0.97
C GLY A 565 -29.81 27.52 -0.44
N TYR A 566 -30.62 26.87 -1.28
CA TYR A 566 -30.91 27.37 -2.62
C TYR A 566 -31.72 28.68 -2.60
N ALA A 567 -32.82 28.73 -1.85
CA ALA A 567 -33.69 29.91 -1.73
C ALA A 567 -32.92 31.16 -1.28
N ASN A 568 -32.00 30.99 -0.33
CA ASN A 568 -31.16 32.08 0.16
C ASN A 568 -30.25 32.65 -0.94
N THR A 569 -29.72 31.82 -1.86
CA THR A 569 -28.92 32.33 -2.99
C THR A 569 -29.73 33.19 -3.97
N LYS A 570 -31.07 33.10 -3.93
CA LYS A 570 -32.00 33.87 -4.74
C LYS A 570 -32.60 35.07 -4.01
N GLY A 571 -32.19 35.32 -2.77
CA GLY A 571 -32.75 36.39 -1.92
C GLY A 571 -34.18 36.11 -1.46
N ILE A 572 -34.61 34.85 -1.43
CA ILE A 572 -35.95 34.45 -0.98
C ILE A 572 -35.91 34.21 0.52
N ILE A 573 -36.90 34.74 1.24
CA ILE A 573 -37.01 34.68 2.70
C ILE A 573 -37.65 33.34 3.09
N SER A 574 -36.88 32.48 3.74
CA SER A 574 -37.38 31.20 4.24
C SER A 574 -38.16 31.38 5.55
N LEU A 575 -39.33 30.75 5.64
CA LEU A 575 -40.16 30.67 6.84
C LEU A 575 -40.23 29.22 7.33
N CYS A 576 -40.34 29.03 8.64
CA CYS A 576 -40.65 27.74 9.28
C CYS A 576 -41.78 27.90 10.30
N PHE A 577 -42.38 26.78 10.70
CA PHE A 577 -43.34 26.75 11.81
C PHE A 577 -42.63 27.02 13.13
N LEU A 578 -43.24 27.83 13.98
CA LEU A 578 -42.77 28.09 15.34
C LEU A 578 -43.14 26.93 16.28
N ASP A 579 -42.29 26.67 17.28
CA ASP A 579 -42.50 25.60 18.25
C ASP A 579 -43.78 25.86 19.09
N PRO A 580 -44.70 24.88 19.24
CA PRO A 580 -45.93 25.03 20.02
C PRO A 580 -45.73 25.41 21.50
N TYR A 581 -44.52 25.36 22.04
CA TYR A 581 -44.20 25.80 23.41
C TYR A 581 -43.76 27.26 23.55
N SER A 582 -43.75 28.04 22.46
CA SER A 582 -43.43 29.46 22.54
C SER A 582 -44.59 30.27 23.13
N GLU A 583 -44.31 31.22 24.03
CA GLU A 583 -45.30 32.14 24.60
C GLU A 583 -45.82 33.20 23.59
N ASN A 584 -45.44 33.11 22.30
CA ASN A 584 -45.75 34.10 21.28
C ASN A 584 -46.99 33.74 20.44
N LYS A 585 -47.72 34.77 20.02
CA LYS A 585 -49.00 34.71 19.28
C LYS A 585 -48.86 34.46 17.75
N THR A 586 -47.72 33.98 17.25
CA THR A 586 -47.45 33.84 15.80
C THR A 586 -47.05 32.42 15.43
N PHE A 587 -47.57 31.90 14.31
CA PHE A 587 -47.36 30.54 13.80
C PHE A 587 -46.06 30.37 13.01
N PHE A 588 -45.45 31.46 12.51
CA PHE A 588 -44.26 31.40 11.66
C PHE A 588 -43.11 32.27 12.17
N GLU A 589 -41.87 31.86 11.89
CA GLU A 589 -40.67 32.69 12.00
C GLU A 589 -39.77 32.57 10.77
N LYS A 590 -38.86 33.53 10.62
CA LYS A 590 -37.82 33.46 9.58
C LYS A 590 -36.83 32.36 9.94
N TYR A 591 -36.70 31.39 9.04
CA TYR A 591 -35.89 30.18 9.23
C TYR A 591 -34.40 30.43 9.07
#